data_AF-A0AAE0PUE1-F1
#
_entry.id   AF-A0AAE0PUE1-F1
#
_cell.length_a   1.000
_cell.length_b   1.000
_cell.length_c   1.000
_cell.angle_alpha   90.00
_cell.angle_beta   90.00
_cell.angle_gamma   90.00
#
_symmetry.space_group_name_H-M   'P 1'
#
loop_
_entity.id
_entity.type
_entity.pdbx_description
1 polymer ?
#
loop_
_entity_poly.entity_id
_entity_poly.type
_entity_poly.pdbx_seq_one_letter_code
_entity_poly.pdbx_strand_id
1 'polypeptide(L)'
;MHHQSTPVHYGELKKIMEALSCRFTELPSRTISQHRRCFADSESSSQSTKAGAFFMQALVCFYEACRLVEECVCEASVKDSPLTAADQKNEDTLESVCVCLLKCCDTVYIPTVTRVSERTPSPRVLQLFLSILSLQFSLSPSHMPAFANKLGAEEVEQVLCCFLMLQCSPV
;
A
#
# COMPACT_ATOMS: atom_id res chain seq x y z
N MET A 1 -24.77 14.97 -17.51
CA MET A 1 -24.28 13.59 -17.31
C MET A 1 -23.91 13.45 -15.83
N HIS A 2 -24.88 13.08 -14.98
CA HIS A 2 -24.59 12.78 -13.58
C HIS A 2 -23.90 11.42 -13.52
N HIS A 3 -22.58 11.40 -13.38
CA HIS A 3 -21.84 10.20 -13.00
C HIS A 3 -22.24 9.91 -11.55
N GLN A 4 -23.27 9.09 -11.35
CA GLN A 4 -23.51 8.46 -10.06
C GLN A 4 -22.42 7.40 -9.90
N SER A 5 -21.26 7.82 -9.41
CA SER A 5 -20.25 6.90 -8.90
C SER A 5 -20.92 6.03 -7.84
N THR A 6 -20.83 4.71 -8.01
CA THR A 6 -21.36 3.74 -7.06
C THR A 6 -20.79 4.05 -5.67
N PRO A 7 -21.61 4.05 -4.59
CA PRO A 7 -21.10 4.33 -3.26
C PRO A 7 -19.97 3.35 -2.91
N VAL A 8 -18.80 3.88 -2.57
CA VAL A 8 -17.69 3.04 -2.10
C VAL A 8 -18.04 2.50 -0.72
N HIS A 9 -18.13 1.18 -0.59
CA HIS A 9 -18.38 0.51 0.69
C HIS A 9 -17.07 0.42 1.49
N TYR A 10 -16.75 1.49 2.24
CA TYR A 10 -15.51 1.62 3.00
C TYR A 10 -15.23 0.44 3.95
N GLY A 11 -16.26 -0.07 4.62
CA GLY A 11 -16.14 -1.25 5.48
C GLY A 11 -15.72 -2.53 4.76
N GLU A 12 -16.21 -2.75 3.53
CA GLU A 12 -15.82 -3.89 2.71
C GLU A 12 -14.39 -3.73 2.18
N LEU A 13 -14.04 -2.53 1.71
CA LEU A 13 -12.70 -2.21 1.26
C LEU A 13 -11.66 -2.45 2.37
N LYS A 14 -11.95 -1.97 3.59
CA LYS A 14 -11.13 -2.21 4.78
C LYS A 14 -10.91 -3.71 5.02
N LYS A 15 -11.99 -4.51 5.06
CA LYS A 15 -11.91 -5.96 5.27
C LYS A 15 -11.09 -6.67 4.19
N ILE A 16 -11.25 -6.28 2.93
CA ILE A 16 -10.49 -6.85 1.82
C ILE A 16 -9.00 -6.52 1.97
N MET A 17 -8.65 -5.28 2.33
CA MET A 17 -7.26 -4.86 2.51
C MET A 17 -6.60 -5.52 3.71
N GLU A 18 -7.31 -5.69 4.83
CA GLU A 18 -6.81 -6.43 5.98
C GLU A 18 -6.56 -7.90 5.63
N ALA A 19 -7.53 -8.57 4.98
CA ALA A 19 -7.39 -9.96 4.56
C ALA A 19 -6.23 -10.14 3.55
N LEU A 20 -6.09 -9.23 2.59
CA LEU A 20 -4.98 -9.23 1.64
C LEU A 20 -3.64 -9.06 2.37
N SER A 21 -3.56 -8.12 3.31
CA SER A 21 -2.35 -7.83 4.10
C SER A 21 -1.94 -9.03 4.95
N CYS A 22 -2.89 -9.70 5.61
CA CYS A 22 -2.64 -10.94 6.33
C CYS A 22 -1.97 -11.98 5.42
N ARG A 23 -2.53 -12.22 4.22
CA ARG A 23 -1.94 -13.17 3.26
C ARG A 23 -0.59 -12.71 2.70
N PHE A 24 -0.37 -11.41 2.59
CA PHE A 24 0.91 -10.86 2.11
C PHE A 24 2.06 -11.18 3.07
N THR A 25 1.81 -11.11 4.40
CA THR A 25 2.81 -11.49 5.42
C THR A 25 3.24 -12.96 5.39
N GLU A 26 2.40 -13.84 4.85
CA GLU A 26 2.70 -15.28 4.77
C GLU A 26 3.63 -15.62 3.58
N LEU A 27 3.77 -14.72 2.60
CA LEU A 27 4.55 -14.99 1.39
C LEU A 27 6.04 -15.20 1.66
N PRO A 28 6.72 -14.36 2.48
CA PRO A 28 8.13 -14.58 2.78
C PRO A 28 8.35 -15.92 3.47
N SER A 29 7.44 -16.34 4.34
CA SER A 29 7.54 -17.58 5.13
C SER A 29 7.47 -18.83 4.25
N ARG A 30 6.63 -18.82 3.20
CA ARG A 30 6.54 -19.94 2.25
C ARG A 30 7.81 -20.09 1.42
N THR A 31 8.38 -18.99 0.94
CA THR A 31 9.63 -18.98 0.17
C THR A 31 10.85 -19.34 1.04
N ILE A 32 10.88 -18.91 2.31
CA ILE A 32 11.98 -19.19 3.26
C ILE A 32 12.04 -20.67 3.65
N SER A 33 10.90 -21.32 3.89
CA SER A 33 10.85 -22.73 4.30
C SER A 33 11.25 -23.72 3.18
N GLN A 34 11.25 -23.26 1.92
CA GLN A 34 11.60 -24.06 0.76
C GLN A 34 13.08 -23.95 0.41
N HIS A 35 13.70 -22.77 0.58
CA HIS A 35 15.14 -22.62 0.32
C HIS A 35 16.03 -23.43 1.30
N ARG A 36 15.57 -23.65 2.54
CA ARG A 36 16.25 -24.57 3.48
C ARG A 36 16.08 -26.06 3.14
N ARG A 37 15.20 -26.41 2.19
CA ARG A 37 14.94 -27.78 1.73
C ARG A 37 15.46 -28.09 0.32
N CYS A 38 16.15 -27.15 -0.34
CA CYS A 38 16.66 -27.28 -1.72
C CYS A 38 17.82 -28.29 -1.92
N PHE A 39 17.91 -29.35 -1.10
CA PHE A 39 18.70 -30.55 -1.44
C PHE A 39 17.82 -31.76 -1.80
N ALA A 40 16.49 -31.60 -1.91
CA ALA A 40 15.62 -32.65 -2.44
C ALA A 40 14.44 -32.08 -3.25
N ASP A 41 14.36 -32.56 -4.49
CA ASP A 41 13.21 -32.60 -5.40
C ASP A 41 12.78 -31.41 -6.28
N SER A 42 12.57 -31.80 -7.54
CA SER A 42 12.42 -31.01 -8.76
C SER A 42 11.00 -30.47 -9.01
N GLU A 43 10.15 -30.35 -7.98
CA GLU A 43 8.79 -29.77 -8.12
C GLU A 43 8.72 -28.25 -7.80
N SER A 44 9.83 -27.63 -7.39
CA SER A 44 9.86 -26.29 -6.76
C SER A 44 9.67 -25.07 -7.69
N SER A 45 9.79 -25.26 -9.01
CA SER A 45 9.72 -24.15 -9.99
C SER A 45 8.30 -23.53 -10.11
N SER A 46 7.25 -24.36 -10.08
CA SER A 46 5.86 -23.90 -10.28
C SER A 46 5.26 -23.15 -9.09
N GLN A 47 5.77 -23.41 -7.88
CA GLN A 47 5.26 -22.78 -6.65
C GLN A 47 5.95 -21.43 -6.38
N SER A 48 7.25 -21.32 -6.68
CA SER A 48 8.01 -20.07 -6.60
C SER A 48 7.44 -18.99 -7.54
N THR A 49 7.10 -19.38 -8.77
CA THR A 49 6.48 -18.49 -9.76
C THR A 49 5.09 -18.02 -9.35
N LYS A 50 4.25 -18.89 -8.75
CA LYS A 50 2.94 -18.51 -8.20
C LYS A 50 3.05 -17.55 -7.01
N ALA A 51 4.03 -17.73 -6.13
CA ALA A 51 4.25 -16.82 -4.99
C ALA A 51 4.69 -15.43 -5.45
N GLY A 52 5.60 -15.35 -6.43
CA GLY A 52 6.01 -14.08 -7.05
C GLY A 52 4.85 -13.37 -7.77
N ALA A 53 4.01 -14.12 -8.49
CA ALA A 53 2.82 -13.57 -9.14
C ALA A 53 1.82 -13.00 -8.13
N PHE A 54 1.55 -13.72 -7.03
CA PHE A 54 0.68 -13.22 -5.97
C PHE A 54 1.28 -12.00 -5.26
N PHE A 55 2.59 -11.97 -5.00
CA PHE A 55 3.27 -10.81 -4.42
C PHE A 55 3.06 -9.55 -5.26
N MET A 56 3.30 -9.65 -6.58
CA MET A 56 3.05 -8.55 -7.50
C MET A 56 1.59 -8.13 -7.53
N GLN A 57 0.66 -9.10 -7.59
CA GLN A 57 -0.76 -8.81 -7.61
C GLN A 57 -1.23 -8.12 -6.33
N ALA A 58 -0.73 -8.55 -5.17
CA ALA A 58 -1.07 -7.94 -3.89
C ALA A 58 -0.57 -6.49 -3.78
N LEU A 59 0.62 -6.18 -4.33
CA LEU A 59 1.10 -4.81 -4.43
C LEU A 59 0.23 -3.95 -5.35
N VAL A 60 -0.16 -4.48 -6.52
CA VAL A 60 -1.05 -3.76 -7.45
C VAL A 60 -2.41 -3.51 -6.80
N CYS A 61 -3.00 -4.51 -6.16
CA CYS A 61 -4.28 -4.35 -5.47
C CYS A 61 -4.21 -3.30 -4.35
N PHE A 62 -3.11 -3.27 -3.60
CA PHE A 62 -2.91 -2.26 -2.56
C PHE A 62 -2.75 -0.85 -3.15
N TYR A 63 -1.98 -0.72 -4.24
CA TYR A 63 -1.85 0.54 -4.99
C TYR A 63 -3.22 1.06 -5.46
N GLU A 64 -4.02 0.22 -6.10
CA GLU A 64 -5.35 0.59 -6.59
C GLU A 64 -6.30 1.00 -5.45
N ALA A 65 -6.22 0.33 -4.30
CA ALA A 65 -6.98 0.73 -3.12
C ALA A 65 -6.55 2.11 -2.58
N CYS A 66 -5.24 2.39 -2.57
CA CYS A 66 -4.74 3.72 -2.19
C CYS A 66 -5.21 4.80 -3.15
N ARG A 67 -5.17 4.54 -4.47
CA ARG A 67 -5.61 5.49 -5.50
C ARG A 67 -7.10 5.78 -5.38
N LEU A 68 -7.93 4.75 -5.21
CA LEU A 68 -9.37 4.91 -5.00
C LEU A 68 -9.68 5.79 -3.78
N VAL A 69 -8.95 5.60 -2.68
CA VAL A 69 -9.12 6.38 -1.45
C VAL A 69 -8.66 7.83 -1.65
N GLU A 70 -7.56 8.06 -2.36
CA GLU A 70 -7.11 9.41 -2.72
C GLU A 70 -8.15 10.15 -3.56
N GLU A 71 -8.70 9.51 -4.59
CA GLU A 71 -9.79 10.06 -5.40
C GLU A 71 -11.00 10.43 -4.52
N CYS A 72 -11.37 9.58 -3.55
CA CYS A 72 -12.46 9.87 -2.60
C CYS A 72 -12.15 11.06 -1.68
N VAL A 73 -10.90 11.22 -1.24
CA VAL A 73 -10.47 12.35 -0.40
C VAL A 73 -10.51 13.66 -1.20
N CYS A 74 -10.04 13.66 -2.44
CA CYS A 74 -10.10 14.81 -3.33
C CYS A 74 -11.55 15.22 -3.65
N GLU A 75 -12.43 14.26 -3.94
CA GLU A 75 -13.85 14.55 -4.18
C GLU A 75 -14.55 15.12 -2.94
N ALA A 76 -14.18 14.64 -1.74
CA ALA A 76 -14.71 15.16 -0.48
C ALA A 76 -14.22 16.59 -0.19
N SER A 77 -12.97 16.92 -0.51
CA SER A 77 -12.41 18.26 -0.28
C SER A 77 -12.90 19.31 -1.28
N VAL A 78 -13.23 18.91 -2.52
CA VAL A 78 -13.84 19.81 -3.52
C VAL A 78 -15.30 20.12 -3.17
N LYS A 79 -15.95 19.25 -2.41
CA LYS A 79 -17.36 19.35 -2.04
C LYS A 79 -17.49 19.82 -0.60
N ASP A 80 -17.05 21.06 -0.33
CA ASP A 80 -17.27 21.80 0.93
C ASP A 80 -18.77 21.98 1.23
N SER A 81 -19.43 20.89 1.62
CA SER A 81 -20.73 20.92 2.28
C SER A 81 -20.47 20.86 3.78
N PRO A 82 -21.02 21.78 4.59
CA PRO A 82 -20.86 21.74 6.04
C PRO A 82 -21.40 20.40 6.52
N LEU A 83 -20.47 19.53 6.91
CA LEU A 83 -20.73 18.17 7.37
C LEU A 83 -21.74 18.27 8.50
N THR A 84 -22.96 17.83 8.20
CA THR A 84 -24.02 17.74 9.20
C THR A 84 -23.54 16.74 10.24
N ALA A 85 -23.36 17.25 11.46
CA ALA A 85 -22.98 16.48 12.63
C ALA A 85 -23.88 15.25 12.78
N ALA A 86 -23.31 14.07 12.55
CA ALA A 86 -23.80 12.83 13.11
C ALA A 86 -22.61 12.09 13.68
N ASP A 87 -22.44 12.30 14.98
CA ASP A 87 -21.47 11.70 15.90
C ASP A 87 -21.74 10.20 16.08
N GLN A 88 -21.82 9.45 14.98
CA GLN A 88 -21.81 8.00 14.99
C GLN A 88 -20.38 7.55 14.73
N LYS A 89 -19.82 6.91 15.74
CA LYS A 89 -18.61 6.08 15.69
C LYS A 89 -18.81 4.93 14.69
N ASN A 90 -18.98 5.24 13.41
CA ASN A 90 -19.08 4.27 12.33
C ASN A 90 -17.65 3.87 11.94
N GLU A 91 -17.35 2.58 12.01
CA GLU A 91 -16.09 2.00 11.48
C GLU A 91 -16.00 2.06 9.95
N ASP A 92 -17.02 2.60 9.28
CA ASP A 92 -17.16 2.66 7.82
C ASP A 92 -16.94 4.09 7.27
N THR A 93 -16.04 4.86 7.87
CA THR A 93 -15.67 6.20 7.37
C THR A 93 -14.47 6.15 6.44
N LEU A 94 -14.36 7.15 5.54
CA LEU A 94 -13.18 7.33 4.69
C LEU A 94 -11.88 7.44 5.52
N GLU A 95 -11.92 8.18 6.62
CA GLU A 95 -10.79 8.31 7.55
C GLU A 95 -10.34 6.95 8.12
N SER A 96 -11.29 6.10 8.51
CA SER A 96 -10.97 4.77 9.04
C SER A 96 -10.25 3.88 8.01
N VAL A 97 -10.57 4.03 6.72
CA VAL A 97 -9.89 3.33 5.61
C VAL A 97 -8.50 3.89 5.39
N CYS A 98 -8.32 5.22 5.40
CA CYS A 98 -6.99 5.84 5.33
C CYS A 98 -6.07 5.31 6.44
N VAL A 99 -6.56 5.30 7.69
CA VAL A 99 -5.83 4.76 8.85
C VAL A 99 -5.51 3.28 8.66
N CYS A 100 -6.46 2.49 8.16
CA CYS A 100 -6.24 1.07 7.89
C CYS A 100 -5.14 0.85 6.83
N LEU A 101 -5.19 1.58 5.71
CA LEU A 101 -4.17 1.48 4.66
C LEU A 101 -2.79 1.90 5.17
N LEU A 102 -2.69 3.00 5.92
CA LEU A 102 -1.44 3.44 6.54
C LEU A 102 -0.87 2.37 7.48
N LYS A 103 -1.71 1.81 8.35
CA LYS A 103 -1.32 0.73 9.27
C LYS A 103 -0.85 -0.51 8.52
N CYS A 104 -1.55 -0.93 7.47
CA CYS A 104 -1.14 -2.05 6.64
C CYS A 104 0.20 -1.76 5.95
N CYS A 105 0.37 -0.56 5.39
CA CYS A 105 1.60 -0.15 4.73
C CYS A 105 2.80 -0.26 5.69
N ASP A 106 2.65 0.30 6.89
CA ASP A 106 3.67 0.36 7.93
C ASP A 106 4.06 -1.01 8.50
N THR A 107 3.05 -1.82 8.83
CA THR A 107 3.27 -3.07 9.57
C THR A 107 3.51 -4.27 8.67
N VAL A 108 3.04 -4.23 7.42
CA VAL A 108 3.05 -5.37 6.50
C VAL A 108 3.86 -5.09 5.25
N TYR A 109 3.55 -4.03 4.50
CA TYR A 109 4.11 -3.85 3.17
C TYR A 109 5.57 -3.38 3.21
N ILE A 110 5.92 -2.38 4.03
CA ILE A 110 7.33 -1.95 4.19
C ILE A 110 8.21 -3.13 4.60
N PRO A 111 7.94 -3.86 5.71
CA PRO A 111 8.82 -4.96 6.10
C PRO A 111 8.90 -6.10 5.07
N THR A 112 7.81 -6.37 4.34
CA THR A 112 7.76 -7.46 3.37
C THR A 112 8.50 -7.10 2.08
N VAL A 113 8.28 -5.90 1.53
CA VAL A 113 8.97 -5.43 0.32
C VAL A 113 10.46 -5.25 0.58
N THR A 114 10.85 -4.65 1.70
CA THR A 114 12.27 -4.51 2.07
C THR A 114 12.97 -5.86 2.11
N ARG A 115 12.38 -6.85 2.81
CA ARG A 115 12.95 -8.21 2.90
C ARG A 115 13.05 -8.92 1.55
N VAL A 116 12.09 -8.71 0.65
CA VAL A 116 12.13 -9.29 -0.70
C VAL A 116 13.20 -8.61 -1.55
N SER A 117 13.27 -7.28 -1.53
CA SER A 117 14.22 -6.49 -2.30
C SER A 117 15.66 -6.68 -1.87
N GLU A 118 15.93 -6.89 -0.58
CA GLU A 118 17.26 -7.25 -0.06
C GLU A 118 17.81 -8.54 -0.67
N ARG A 119 16.91 -9.48 -1.00
CA ARG A 119 17.28 -10.80 -1.55
C ARG A 119 17.24 -10.82 -3.06
N THR A 120 16.31 -10.11 -3.67
CA THR A 120 16.10 -10.08 -5.11
C THR A 120 15.65 -8.68 -5.51
N PRO A 121 16.60 -7.77 -5.78
CA PRO A 121 16.26 -6.42 -6.18
C PRO A 121 15.49 -6.45 -7.51
N SER A 122 14.31 -5.85 -7.52
CA SER A 122 13.46 -5.74 -8.71
C SER A 122 13.04 -4.29 -8.91
N PRO A 123 13.52 -3.61 -9.97
CA PRO A 123 13.17 -2.22 -10.24
C PRO A 123 11.66 -1.99 -10.34
N ARG A 124 10.93 -2.96 -10.92
CA ARG A 124 9.48 -2.90 -11.07
C ARG A 124 8.74 -2.95 -9.73
N VAL A 125 9.22 -3.78 -8.79
CA VAL A 125 8.67 -3.86 -7.43
C VAL A 125 8.92 -2.56 -6.68
N LEU A 126 10.15 -2.07 -6.72
CA LEU A 126 10.54 -0.84 -6.04
C LEU A 126 9.78 0.37 -6.59
N GLN A 127 9.66 0.50 -7.91
CA GLN A 127 8.90 1.59 -8.53
C GLN A 127 7.43 1.60 -8.09
N LEU A 128 6.76 0.44 -8.15
CA LEU A 128 5.36 0.34 -7.70
C LEU A 128 5.23 0.65 -6.20
N PHE A 129 6.19 0.17 -5.40
CA PHE A 129 6.17 0.42 -3.96
C PHE A 129 6.39 1.90 -3.61
N LEU A 130 7.28 2.58 -4.34
CA LEU A 130 7.45 4.02 -4.20
C LEU A 130 6.17 4.78 -4.57
N SER A 131 5.47 4.38 -5.63
CA SER A 131 4.16 4.97 -5.98
C SER A 131 3.12 4.78 -4.88
N ILE A 132 3.11 3.61 -4.21
CA ILE A 132 2.25 3.37 -3.05
C ILE A 132 2.59 4.34 -1.91
N LEU A 133 3.87 4.50 -1.59
CA LEU A 133 4.31 5.42 -0.53
C LEU A 133 3.92 6.87 -0.84
N SER A 134 4.06 7.30 -2.11
CA SER A 134 3.62 8.63 -2.54
C SER A 134 2.12 8.86 -2.29
N LEU A 135 1.27 7.89 -2.63
CA LEU A 135 -0.18 7.97 -2.33
C LEU A 135 -0.44 8.05 -0.82
N GLN A 136 0.28 7.25 -0.02
CA GLN A 136 0.13 7.28 1.45
C GLN A 136 0.51 8.64 2.05
N PHE A 137 1.52 9.32 1.49
CA PHE A 137 1.91 10.66 1.93
C PHE A 137 0.92 11.74 1.53
N SER A 138 0.29 11.61 0.36
CA SER A 138 -0.82 12.48 -0.07
C SER A 138 -2.00 12.35 0.90
N LEU A 139 -2.35 11.11 1.29
CA LEU A 139 -3.41 10.83 2.25
C LEU A 139 -3.10 11.29 3.68
N SER A 140 -1.83 11.26 4.09
CA SER A 140 -1.43 11.64 5.45
C SER A 140 0.01 12.15 5.54
N PRO A 141 0.23 13.45 5.27
CA PRO A 141 1.57 14.05 5.24
C PRO A 141 2.30 13.97 6.59
N SER A 142 1.56 13.95 7.71
CA SER A 142 2.13 13.91 9.07
C SER A 142 2.88 12.61 9.38
N HIS A 143 2.61 11.52 8.66
CA HIS A 143 3.29 10.23 8.84
C HIS A 143 4.57 10.08 8.01
N MET A 144 4.86 11.02 7.11
CA MET A 144 6.06 11.00 6.27
C MET A 144 7.37 10.82 7.05
N PRO A 145 7.63 11.56 8.15
CA PRO A 145 8.91 11.44 8.85
C PRO A 145 9.11 10.07 9.49
N ALA A 146 8.03 9.45 9.99
CA ALA A 146 8.08 8.11 10.58
C ALA A 146 8.40 7.04 9.53
N PHE A 147 7.85 7.18 8.33
CA PHE A 147 8.12 6.27 7.21
C PHE A 147 9.54 6.42 6.66
N ALA A 148 10.01 7.66 6.47
CA ALA A 148 11.37 7.93 6.00
C ALA A 148 12.43 7.31 6.92
N ASN A 149 12.27 7.47 8.24
CA ASN A 149 13.17 6.87 9.24
C ASN A 149 13.24 5.34 9.15
N LYS A 150 12.11 4.67 8.87
CA LYS A 150 12.05 3.19 8.74
C LYS A 150 12.71 2.68 7.46
N LEU A 151 12.76 3.49 6.42
CA LEU A 151 13.38 3.14 5.14
C LEU A 151 14.90 3.38 5.11
N GLY A 152 15.50 3.83 6.23
CA GLY A 152 16.95 4.09 6.30
C GLY A 152 17.36 5.27 5.40
N ALA A 153 16.51 6.30 5.35
CA ALA A 153 16.50 7.30 4.31
C ALA A 153 17.52 8.45 4.47
N GLU A 154 18.79 8.20 4.84
CA GLU A 154 19.79 9.27 4.62
C GLU A 154 20.07 9.51 3.12
N GLU A 155 19.79 8.53 2.25
CA GLU A 155 19.89 8.67 0.77
C GLU A 155 18.53 8.63 0.04
N VAL A 156 17.51 8.01 0.64
CA VAL A 156 16.16 7.89 0.06
C VAL A 156 15.36 9.19 0.20
N GLU A 157 15.71 10.05 1.16
CA GLU A 157 15.11 11.37 1.33
C GLU A 157 15.30 12.24 0.08
N GLN A 158 16.44 12.16 -0.60
CA GLN A 158 16.65 12.90 -1.85
C GLN A 158 15.75 12.37 -2.99
N VAL A 159 15.54 11.06 -3.08
CA VAL A 159 14.70 10.45 -4.13
C VAL A 159 13.21 10.68 -3.86
N LEU A 160 12.79 10.53 -2.60
CA LEU A 160 11.42 10.76 -2.17
C LEU A 160 11.07 12.26 -2.20
N CYS A 161 11.99 13.14 -1.76
CA CYS A 161 11.85 14.59 -1.91
C CYS A 161 11.88 15.01 -3.38
N CYS A 162 12.74 14.44 -4.25
CA CYS A 162 12.70 14.76 -5.68
C CYS A 162 11.39 14.29 -6.34
N PHE A 163 10.87 13.12 -5.96
CA PHE A 163 9.59 12.60 -6.49
C PHE A 163 8.39 13.43 -6.01
N LEU A 164 8.40 13.87 -4.75
CA LEU A 164 7.37 14.73 -4.17
C LEU A 164 7.48 16.19 -4.65
N MET A 165 8.68 16.74 -4.81
CA MET A 165 8.91 18.08 -5.37
C MET A 165 8.50 18.17 -6.85
N LEU A 166 8.56 17.06 -7.60
CA LEU A 166 8.04 16.97 -8.98
C LEU A 166 6.51 16.87 -9.03
N GLN A 167 5.85 16.36 -7.99
CA GLN A 167 4.39 16.24 -7.89
C GLN A 167 3.74 17.50 -7.27
N CYS A 168 4.47 18.26 -6.45
CA CYS A 168 4.03 19.51 -5.83
C CYS A 168 4.29 20.76 -6.68
N SER A 169 4.57 20.66 -7.98
CA SER A 169 4.59 21.84 -8.84
C SER A 169 3.15 22.28 -9.10
N PRO A 170 2.68 23.43 -8.58
CA PRO A 170 1.40 23.96 -9.03
C PRO A 170 1.53 24.29 -10.52
N VAL A 171 0.52 23.89 -11.30
CA VAL A 171 0.26 24.47 -12.63
C VAL A 171 -0.03 25.96 -12.46
#